data_AF-A0A183CSA3-F1
#
_entry.id   AF-A0A183CSA3-F1
#
_cell.length_a   1.000
_cell.length_b   1.000
_cell.length_c   1.000
_cell.angle_alpha   90.00
_cell.angle_beta   90.00
_cell.angle_gamma   90.00
#
_symmetry.space_group_name_H-M   'P 1'
#
loop_
_entity.id
_entity.type
_entity.pdbx_description
1 polymer ?
#
loop_
_entity_poly.entity_id
_entity_poly.type
_entity_poly.pdbx_seq_one_letter_code
_entity_poly.pdbx_strand_id
1 'polypeptide(L)'
;MHVSSICDQFPERLRRNHRHVLTFTLFTFFLLGLPLCTAAGIYWIILFEHFSATWPLIIIGFFEVMTVCWIYGVDNFLDNIKWMIGFYPPVYLLWKIFWKFFCPIILLALLSLVWLQHVPLQYNSFLYPRWSVVFGWTISLSPVIIILFMFFYQFSTVSGSFSKRLRELLCPTDDWGPALAVHRAELYPMQIPEAQKLMTPPTNRVYRNTT
;
A
#
# COMPACT_ATOMS: atom_id res chain seq x y z
N MET A 1 6.20 8.38 -11.79
CA MET A 1 5.43 7.39 -11.00
C MET A 1 4.14 6.97 -11.70
N HIS A 2 3.20 7.86 -12.01
CA HIS A 2 1.93 7.44 -12.66
C HIS A 2 2.12 6.72 -14.00
N VAL A 3 2.93 7.26 -14.91
CA VAL A 3 3.21 6.60 -16.20
C VAL A 3 3.90 5.25 -16.01
N SER A 4 4.82 5.16 -15.05
CA SER A 4 5.51 3.91 -14.69
C SER A 4 4.51 2.85 -14.20
N SER A 5 3.62 3.20 -13.27
CA SER A 5 2.60 2.29 -12.74
C SER A 5 1.65 1.78 -13.83
N ILE A 6 1.22 2.64 -14.76
CA ILE A 6 0.36 2.23 -15.89
C ILE A 6 1.14 1.31 -16.85
N CYS A 7 2.41 1.60 -17.11
CA CYS A 7 3.28 0.75 -17.93
C CYS A 7 3.56 -0.61 -17.27
N ASP A 8 3.68 -0.66 -15.94
CA ASP A 8 3.89 -1.89 -15.17
C ASP A 8 2.63 -2.76 -15.16
N GLN A 9 1.43 -2.15 -15.18
CA GLN A 9 0.17 -2.89 -15.23
C GLN A 9 -0.11 -3.52 -16.62
N PHE A 10 0.36 -2.90 -17.71
CA PHE A 10 0.14 -3.39 -19.08
C PHE A 10 1.46 -3.49 -19.87
N PRO A 11 2.39 -4.37 -19.46
CA PRO A 11 3.75 -4.39 -19.99
C PRO A 11 3.81 -4.77 -21.48
N GLU A 12 2.97 -5.71 -21.93
CA GLU A 12 3.00 -6.21 -23.31
C GLU A 12 2.49 -5.20 -24.34
N ARG A 13 1.41 -4.47 -24.01
CA ARG A 13 0.74 -3.57 -24.97
C ARG A 13 1.30 -2.16 -24.91
N LEU A 14 1.69 -1.70 -23.72
CA LEU A 14 1.94 -0.29 -23.47
C LEU A 14 3.42 0.09 -23.56
N ARG A 15 4.34 -0.85 -23.29
CA ARG A 15 5.78 -0.62 -23.40
C ARG A 15 6.22 -0.30 -24.82
N ARG A 16 5.55 -0.86 -25.84
CA ARG A 16 5.81 -0.56 -27.25
C ARG A 16 5.42 0.88 -27.64
N ASN A 17 4.37 1.42 -27.03
CA ASN A 17 3.80 2.74 -27.35
C ASN A 17 3.97 3.76 -26.21
N HIS A 18 5.04 3.67 -25.42
CA HIS A 18 5.19 4.48 -24.20
C HIS A 18 5.10 6.00 -24.46
N ARG A 19 5.55 6.46 -25.64
CA ARG A 19 5.49 7.88 -26.02
C ARG A 19 4.06 8.40 -26.10
N HIS A 20 3.13 7.62 -26.66
CA HIS A 20 1.73 8.04 -26.77
C HIS A 20 1.05 8.13 -25.41
N VAL A 21 1.34 7.19 -24.51
CA VAL A 21 0.80 7.20 -23.14
C VAL A 21 1.34 8.37 -22.34
N LEU A 22 2.64 8.67 -22.50
CA LEU A 22 3.24 9.84 -21.89
C LEU A 22 2.58 11.12 -22.39
N THR A 23 2.46 11.31 -23.71
CA THR A 23 1.84 12.49 -24.30
C THR A 23 0.39 12.65 -23.84
N PHE A 24 -0.40 11.57 -23.83
CA PHE A 24 -1.78 11.60 -23.36
C PHE A 24 -1.85 12.00 -21.88
N THR A 25 -1.05 11.36 -21.03
CA THR A 25 -1.02 11.64 -19.59
C THR A 25 -0.61 13.09 -19.31
N LEU A 26 0.43 13.58 -20.00
CA LEU A 26 0.87 14.97 -19.88
C LEU A 26 -0.21 15.95 -20.35
N PHE A 27 -0.86 15.67 -21.47
CA PHE A 27 -1.95 16.49 -21.99
C PHE A 27 -3.12 16.55 -21.01
N THR A 28 -3.50 15.42 -20.41
CA THR A 28 -4.56 15.38 -19.38
C THR A 28 -4.20 16.19 -18.14
N PHE A 29 -2.96 16.06 -17.63
CA PHE A 29 -2.53 16.85 -16.46
C PHE A 29 -2.39 18.33 -16.78
N PHE A 30 -1.99 18.69 -18.01
CA PHE A 30 -1.96 20.08 -18.44
C PHE A 30 -3.36 20.69 -18.42
N LEU A 31 -4.36 20.01 -18.99
CA LEU A 31 -5.75 20.47 -18.96
C LEU A 31 -6.31 20.59 -17.54
N LEU A 32 -6.03 19.62 -16.67
CA LEU A 32 -6.43 19.66 -15.26
C LEU A 32 -5.71 20.75 -14.46
N GLY A 33 -4.51 21.16 -14.89
CA GLY A 33 -3.75 22.25 -14.28
C GLY A 33 -4.22 23.65 -14.67
N LEU A 34 -4.89 23.82 -15.82
CA LEU A 34 -5.35 25.14 -16.29
C LEU A 34 -6.22 25.91 -15.28
N PRO A 35 -7.21 25.28 -14.60
CA PRO A 35 -8.01 25.98 -13.58
C PRO A 35 -7.18 26.51 -12.41
N LEU A 36 -6.10 25.81 -12.04
CA LEU A 36 -5.20 26.19 -10.94
C LEU A 36 -4.32 27.39 -11.29
N CYS A 37 -4.13 27.71 -12.57
CA CYS A 37 -3.35 28.87 -13.02
C CYS A 37 -4.19 30.16 -13.17
N THR A 38 -5.51 30.08 -12.95
CA THR A 38 -6.38 31.26 -13.03
C THR A 38 -6.23 32.15 -11.78
N ALA A 39 -6.79 33.36 -11.80
CA ALA A 39 -6.82 34.23 -10.62
C ALA A 39 -7.54 33.60 -9.41
N ALA A 40 -8.44 32.65 -9.65
CA ALA A 40 -9.11 31.86 -8.61
C ALA A 40 -8.31 30.60 -8.20
N GLY A 41 -7.13 30.37 -8.76
CA GLY A 41 -6.34 29.16 -8.60
C GLY A 41 -5.97 28.85 -7.15
N ILE A 42 -5.65 29.88 -6.36
CA ILE A 42 -5.29 29.71 -4.95
C ILE A 42 -6.43 29.09 -4.11
N TYR A 43 -7.68 29.42 -4.43
CA TYR A 43 -8.84 28.84 -3.74
C TYR A 43 -8.98 27.35 -4.06
N TRP A 44 -8.76 26.96 -5.32
CA TRP A 44 -8.74 25.55 -5.71
C TRP A 44 -7.61 24.79 -5.04
N ILE A 45 -6.39 25.35 -5.03
CA ILE A 45 -5.22 24.72 -4.41
C ILE A 45 -5.47 24.46 -2.93
N ILE A 46 -5.96 25.45 -2.18
CA ILE A 46 -6.21 25.32 -0.75
C ILE A 46 -7.31 24.29 -0.47
N LEU A 47 -8.37 24.26 -1.29
CA LEU A 47 -9.41 23.25 -1.20
C LEU A 47 -8.81 21.84 -1.41
N PHE A 48 -8.04 21.63 -2.47
CA PHE A 48 -7.43 20.33 -2.76
C PHE A 48 -6.41 19.90 -1.70
N GLU A 49 -5.57 20.80 -1.23
CA GLU A 49 -4.57 20.52 -0.20
C GLU A 49 -5.25 20.04 1.10
N HIS A 50 -6.27 20.77 1.55
CA HIS A 50 -7.01 20.44 2.77
C HIS A 50 -7.71 19.08 2.68
N PHE A 51 -8.37 18.80 1.54
CA PHE A 51 -9.15 17.59 1.34
C PHE A 51 -8.37 16.40 0.76
N SER A 52 -7.11 16.57 0.34
CA SER A 52 -6.31 15.46 -0.21
C SER A 52 -5.10 15.12 0.66
N ALA A 53 -4.42 16.12 1.24
CA ALA A 53 -3.09 15.91 1.82
C ALA A 53 -3.08 16.00 3.36
N THR A 54 -4.03 16.72 3.98
CA THR A 54 -3.99 16.94 5.43
C THR A 54 -4.41 15.70 6.24
N TRP A 55 -5.70 15.34 6.21
CA TRP A 55 -6.22 14.26 7.04
C TRP A 55 -6.36 12.90 6.30
N PRO A 56 -6.75 12.82 5.01
CA PRO A 56 -6.95 11.52 4.36
C PRO A 56 -5.63 10.77 4.16
N LEU A 57 -4.56 11.50 3.82
CA LEU A 57 -3.23 10.93 3.64
C LEU A 57 -2.71 10.28 4.92
N ILE A 58 -2.92 10.92 6.08
CA ILE A 58 -2.52 10.37 7.38
C ILE A 58 -3.33 9.10 7.70
N ILE A 59 -4.64 9.10 7.41
CA ILE A 59 -5.49 7.91 7.60
C ILE A 59 -5.02 6.75 6.71
N ILE A 60 -4.76 7.01 5.42
CA ILE A 60 -4.27 5.98 4.48
C ILE A 60 -2.93 5.43 4.96
N GLY A 61 -1.98 6.31 5.31
CA GLY A 61 -0.67 5.90 5.83
C GLY A 61 -0.76 5.11 7.14
N PHE A 62 -1.69 5.45 8.03
CA PHE A 62 -1.94 4.69 9.25
C PHE A 62 -2.40 3.26 8.95
N PHE A 63 -3.37 3.09 8.04
CA PHE A 63 -3.84 1.76 7.65
C PHE A 63 -2.79 0.97 6.88
N GLU A 64 -1.97 1.63 6.06
CA GLU A 64 -0.85 0.98 5.35
C GLU A 64 0.18 0.43 6.33
N VAL A 65 0.64 1.24 7.29
CA VAL A 65 1.58 0.81 8.33
C VAL A 65 0.97 -0.30 9.20
N MET A 66 -0.31 -0.19 9.56
CA MET A 66 -1.01 -1.22 10.33
C MET A 66 -1.07 -2.55 9.57
N THR A 67 -1.38 -2.49 8.28
CA THR A 67 -1.43 -3.66 7.39
C THR A 67 -0.06 -4.33 7.28
N VAL A 68 1.00 -3.55 7.05
CA VAL A 68 2.37 -4.09 6.97
C VAL A 68 2.80 -4.71 8.29
N CYS A 69 2.56 -4.04 9.42
CA CYS A 69 3.08 -4.50 10.71
C CYS A 69 2.32 -5.70 11.30
N TRP A 70 1.00 -5.75 11.13
CA TRP A 70 0.14 -6.74 11.78
C TRP A 70 -0.41 -7.81 10.83
N ILE A 71 -0.76 -7.46 9.60
CA ILE A 71 -1.31 -8.44 8.63
C ILE A 71 -0.16 -9.15 7.92
N TYR A 72 0.76 -8.39 7.32
CA TYR A 72 1.94 -8.97 6.66
C TYR A 72 2.99 -9.46 7.67
N GLY A 73 3.17 -8.74 8.77
CA GLY A 73 4.08 -9.09 9.86
C GLY A 73 5.44 -8.40 9.73
N VAL A 74 5.87 -7.74 10.81
CA VAL A 74 7.15 -6.99 10.85
C VAL A 74 8.38 -7.88 10.59
N ASP A 75 8.35 -9.15 11.01
CA ASP A 75 9.47 -10.08 10.79
C ASP A 75 9.64 -10.37 9.29
N ASN A 76 8.54 -10.61 8.56
CA ASN A 76 8.57 -10.79 7.10
C ASN A 76 9.05 -9.52 6.39
N PHE A 77 8.66 -8.33 6.89
CA PHE A 77 9.12 -7.07 6.34
C PHE A 77 10.63 -6.84 6.54
N LEU A 78 11.15 -7.15 7.72
CA LEU A 78 12.59 -7.07 8.01
C LEU A 78 13.41 -8.07 7.19
N ASP A 79 12.88 -9.27 6.97
CA ASP A 79 13.51 -10.26 6.08
C ASP A 79 13.55 -9.76 4.63
N ASN A 80 12.48 -9.12 4.12
CA ASN A 80 12.51 -8.48 2.80
C ASN A 80 13.61 -7.42 2.69
N ILE A 81 13.80 -6.60 3.73
CA ILE A 81 14.86 -5.57 3.76
C ILE A 81 16.24 -6.23 3.70
N LYS A 82 16.44 -7.31 4.46
CA LYS A 82 17.69 -8.08 4.39
C LYS A 82 17.91 -8.65 3.00
N TRP A 83 16.89 -9.10 2.29
CA TRP A 83 17.04 -9.61 0.93
C TRP A 83 17.49 -8.53 -0.05
N MET A 84 17.03 -7.30 0.12
CA MET A 84 17.41 -6.18 -0.73
C MET A 84 18.83 -5.67 -0.46
N ILE A 85 19.25 -5.68 0.80
CA ILE A 85 20.48 -5.01 1.25
C ILE A 85 21.62 -5.99 1.57
N GLY A 86 21.32 -7.27 1.81
CA GLY A 86 22.28 -8.35 2.09
C GLY A 86 22.65 -8.52 3.58
N PHE A 87 22.24 -7.61 4.46
CA PHE A 87 22.48 -7.71 5.91
C PHE A 87 21.23 -7.31 6.71
N TYR A 88 21.10 -7.81 7.95
CA TYR A 88 20.06 -7.34 8.86
C TYR A 88 20.40 -5.93 9.36
N PRO A 89 19.41 -5.02 9.49
CA PRO A 89 19.64 -3.71 10.08
C PRO A 89 20.38 -3.85 11.42
N PRO A 90 21.43 -3.05 11.68
CA PRO A 90 22.08 -3.07 12.98
C PRO A 90 21.01 -2.75 14.04
N VAL A 91 20.89 -3.63 15.03
CA VAL A 91 19.83 -3.63 16.06
C VAL A 91 18.43 -4.01 15.55
N TYR A 92 18.31 -5.21 14.96
CA TYR A 92 17.06 -5.87 14.54
C TYR A 92 15.86 -5.62 15.48
N LEU A 93 16.08 -5.78 16.79
CA LEU A 93 15.01 -5.71 17.80
C LEU A 93 14.48 -4.27 17.99
N LEU A 94 15.34 -3.25 17.92
CA LEU A 94 14.91 -1.85 17.96
C LEU A 94 14.13 -1.49 16.69
N TRP A 95 14.60 -1.95 15.53
CA TRP A 95 13.92 -1.72 14.27
C TRP A 95 12.53 -2.37 14.26
N LYS A 96 12.41 -3.58 14.81
CA LYS A 96 11.12 -4.25 15.00
C LYS A 96 10.17 -3.46 15.90
N ILE A 97 10.64 -2.95 17.03
CA ILE A 97 9.84 -2.13 17.96
C ILE A 97 9.41 -0.81 17.30
N PHE A 98 10.33 -0.18 16.57
CA PHE A 98 10.06 1.07 15.88
C PHE A 98 8.91 0.94 14.88
N TRP A 99 8.91 -0.11 14.06
CA TRP A 99 7.84 -0.34 13.10
C TRP A 99 6.54 -0.76 13.75
N LYS A 100 6.60 -1.68 14.71
CA LYS A 100 5.39 -2.21 15.34
C LYS A 100 4.66 -1.20 16.23
N PHE A 101 5.38 -0.32 16.91
CA PHE A 101 4.81 0.56 17.93
C PHE A 101 5.03 2.04 17.64
N PHE A 102 6.26 2.49 17.40
CA PHE A 102 6.51 3.94 17.23
C PHE A 102 5.82 4.51 16.00
N CYS A 103 5.94 3.85 14.85
CA CYS A 103 5.35 4.32 13.60
C CYS A 103 3.81 4.50 13.68
N PRO A 104 3.02 3.50 14.13
CA PRO A 104 1.57 3.69 14.28
C PRO A 104 1.20 4.68 15.39
N ILE A 105 1.96 4.76 16.48
CA ILE A 105 1.70 5.74 17.56
C ILE A 105 1.88 7.17 17.05
N ILE A 106 2.96 7.45 16.30
CA ILE A 106 3.22 8.77 15.73
C ILE A 106 2.10 9.15 14.75
N LEU A 107 1.69 8.25 13.86
CA LEU A 107 0.61 8.50 12.93
C LEU A 107 -0.73 8.75 13.64
N LEU A 108 -1.03 7.99 14.70
CA LEU A 108 -2.22 8.20 15.52
C LEU A 108 -2.17 9.55 16.25
N ALA A 109 -1.01 9.94 16.79
CA ALA A 109 -0.82 11.24 17.44
C ALA A 109 -1.02 12.39 16.45
N LEU A 110 -0.43 12.31 15.25
CA LEU A 110 -0.61 13.29 14.19
C LEU A 110 -2.08 13.41 13.78
N LEU A 111 -2.76 12.26 13.61
CA LEU A 111 -4.19 12.26 13.30
C LEU A 111 -4.98 12.97 14.40
N SER A 112 -4.72 12.66 15.67
CA SER A 112 -5.42 13.30 16.79
C SER A 112 -5.23 14.82 16.83
N LEU A 113 -4.01 15.31 16.58
CA LEU A 113 -3.72 16.75 16.51
C LEU A 113 -4.47 17.44 15.37
N VAL A 114 -4.51 16.81 14.19
CA VAL A 114 -5.25 17.34 13.03
C VAL A 114 -6.74 17.45 13.31
N TRP A 115 -7.32 16.46 14.00
CA TRP A 115 -8.73 16.48 14.38
C TRP A 115 -9.03 17.53 15.46
N LEU A 116 -8.14 17.70 16.45
CA LEU A 116 -8.29 18.72 17.48
C LEU A 116 -8.20 20.14 16.92
N GLN A 117 -7.38 20.34 15.90
CA GLN A 117 -7.19 21.64 15.22
C GLN A 117 -8.11 21.82 14.02
N HIS A 118 -9.18 21.01 13.88
CA HIS A 118 -10.06 21.08 12.73
C HIS A 118 -10.90 22.38 12.74
N VAL A 119 -10.40 23.39 12.04
CA VAL A 119 -11.07 24.67 11.79
C VAL A 119 -11.81 24.57 10.44
N PRO A 120 -13.04 25.11 10.31
CA PRO A 120 -13.73 25.15 9.04
C PRO A 120 -12.85 25.84 7.97
N LEU A 121 -12.80 25.26 6.77
CA LEU A 121 -11.99 25.77 5.68
C LEU A 121 -12.36 27.22 5.36
N GLN A 122 -11.42 28.13 5.60
CA GLN A 122 -11.56 29.56 5.32
C GLN A 122 -10.26 30.06 4.70
N TYR A 123 -10.37 30.91 3.67
CA TYR A 123 -9.23 31.61 3.12
C TYR A 123 -9.47 33.12 3.20
N ASN A 124 -8.62 33.82 3.96
CA ASN A 124 -8.79 35.22 4.35
C ASN A 124 -10.14 35.49 5.04
N SER A 125 -11.15 35.92 4.29
CA SER A 125 -12.52 36.17 4.76
C SER A 125 -13.58 35.49 3.90
N PHE A 126 -13.15 34.62 2.97
CA PHE A 126 -14.03 33.86 2.11
C PHE A 126 -14.35 32.52 2.77
N LEU A 127 -15.63 32.31 3.08
CA LEU A 127 -16.16 31.01 3.49
C LEU A 127 -16.46 30.17 2.26
N TYR A 128 -15.92 28.96 2.24
CA TYR A 128 -16.17 28.03 1.15
C TYR A 128 -17.65 27.63 1.12
N PRO A 129 -18.30 27.70 -0.05
CA PRO A 129 -19.70 27.32 -0.18
C PRO A 129 -19.88 25.81 0.06
N ARG A 130 -21.10 25.40 0.45
CA ARG A 130 -21.37 23.98 0.79
C ARG A 130 -21.07 23.01 -0.36
N TRP A 131 -21.30 23.42 -1.61
CA TRP A 131 -21.03 22.57 -2.77
C TRP A 131 -19.53 22.23 -2.89
N SER A 132 -18.62 23.18 -2.59
CA SER A 132 -17.18 22.92 -2.67
C SER A 132 -16.70 22.03 -1.52
N VAL A 133 -17.34 22.13 -0.35
CA VAL A 133 -17.08 21.22 0.77
C VAL A 133 -17.51 19.80 0.42
N VAL A 134 -18.72 19.61 -0.14
CA VAL A 134 -19.17 18.28 -0.60
C VAL A 134 -18.22 17.72 -1.65
N PHE A 135 -17.79 18.53 -2.61
CA PHE A 135 -16.78 18.15 -3.60
C PHE A 135 -15.46 17.73 -2.93
N GLY A 136 -14.98 18.50 -1.95
CA GLY A 136 -13.81 18.14 -1.14
C GLY A 136 -13.93 16.77 -0.49
N TRP A 137 -15.04 16.49 0.18
CA TRP A 137 -15.29 15.17 0.79
C TRP A 137 -15.28 14.02 -0.22
N THR A 138 -15.82 14.23 -1.43
CA THR A 138 -15.77 13.20 -2.49
C THR A 138 -14.34 12.88 -2.91
N ILE A 139 -13.45 13.88 -2.97
CA ILE A 139 -12.04 13.68 -3.27
C ILE A 139 -11.37 12.87 -2.16
N SER A 140 -11.59 13.26 -0.90
CA SER A 140 -11.01 12.58 0.26
C SER A 140 -11.40 11.10 0.35
N LEU A 141 -12.65 10.77 0.00
CA LEU A 141 -13.18 9.41 0.08
C LEU A 141 -12.86 8.56 -1.16
N SER A 142 -12.51 9.19 -2.28
CA SER A 142 -12.23 8.50 -3.54
C SER A 142 -11.22 7.33 -3.45
N PRO A 143 -10.03 7.46 -2.81
CA PRO A 143 -9.11 6.32 -2.69
C PRO A 143 -9.69 5.18 -1.85
N VAL A 144 -10.42 5.49 -0.78
CA VAL A 144 -11.04 4.48 0.09
C VAL A 144 -12.11 3.70 -0.67
N ILE A 145 -12.94 4.39 -1.45
CA ILE A 145 -13.96 3.75 -2.29
C ILE A 145 -13.31 2.81 -3.30
N ILE A 146 -12.21 3.21 -3.93
CA ILE A 146 -11.48 2.36 -4.89
C ILE A 146 -10.91 1.10 -4.20
N ILE A 147 -10.32 1.24 -3.00
CA ILE A 147 -9.81 0.10 -2.22
C ILE A 147 -10.94 -0.88 -1.89
N LEU A 148 -12.09 -0.38 -1.42
CA LEU A 148 -13.25 -1.21 -1.11
C LEU A 148 -13.82 -1.88 -2.38
N PHE A 149 -13.91 -1.16 -3.48
CA PHE A 149 -14.37 -1.71 -4.76
C PHE A 149 -13.48 -2.86 -5.22
N MET A 150 -12.16 -2.68 -5.19
CA MET A 150 -11.20 -3.73 -5.54
C MET A 150 -11.31 -4.93 -4.60
N PHE A 151 -11.49 -4.71 -3.30
CA PHE A 151 -11.72 -5.77 -2.34
C PHE A 151 -12.99 -6.58 -2.68
N PHE A 152 -14.12 -5.93 -2.94
CA PHE A 152 -15.36 -6.61 -3.31
C PHE A 152 -15.29 -7.33 -4.66
N TYR A 153 -14.59 -6.73 -5.64
CA TYR A 153 -14.35 -7.36 -6.94
C TYR A 153 -13.55 -8.68 -6.79
N GLN A 154 -12.44 -8.64 -6.04
CA GLN A 154 -11.65 -9.84 -5.77
C GLN A 154 -12.42 -10.86 -4.94
N PHE A 155 -13.15 -10.41 -3.92
CA PHE A 155 -13.99 -11.27 -3.08
C PHE A 155 -15.09 -12.00 -3.85
N SER A 156 -15.65 -11.35 -4.88
CA SER A 156 -16.67 -11.94 -5.76
C SER A 156 -16.08 -12.92 -6.77
N THR A 157 -14.83 -12.71 -7.18
CA THR A 157 -14.15 -13.53 -8.19
C THR A 157 -13.60 -14.83 -7.59
N VAL A 158 -13.11 -14.81 -6.35
CA VAL A 158 -12.60 -16.02 -5.67
C VAL A 158 -13.77 -16.94 -5.30
N SER A 159 -13.79 -18.16 -5.82
CA SER A 159 -14.79 -19.17 -5.45
C SER A 159 -14.43 -19.88 -4.14
N GLY A 160 -15.30 -19.88 -3.12
CA GLY A 160 -15.02 -20.60 -1.86
C GLY A 160 -15.89 -20.19 -0.66
N SER A 161 -15.63 -20.83 0.49
CA SER A 161 -16.23 -20.45 1.79
C SER A 161 -15.66 -19.13 2.30
N PHE A 162 -16.46 -18.35 3.05
CA PHE A 162 -16.13 -17.01 3.53
C PHE A 162 -14.75 -16.90 4.20
N SER A 163 -14.43 -17.81 5.11
CA SER A 163 -13.15 -17.81 5.83
C SER A 163 -11.96 -18.14 4.94
N LYS A 164 -12.16 -19.01 3.91
CA LYS A 164 -11.09 -19.33 2.95
C LYS A 164 -10.80 -18.14 2.05
N ARG A 165 -11.85 -17.50 1.53
CA ARG A 165 -11.75 -16.27 0.72
C ARG A 165 -11.01 -15.16 1.46
N LEU A 166 -11.40 -14.90 2.71
CA LEU A 166 -10.75 -13.84 3.50
C LEU A 166 -9.28 -14.17 3.79
N ARG A 167 -8.97 -15.43 4.13
CA ARG A 167 -7.59 -15.86 4.35
C ARG A 167 -6.74 -15.73 3.10
N GLU A 168 -7.29 -16.10 1.95
CA GLU A 168 -6.60 -16.03 0.66
C GLU A 168 -6.32 -14.57 0.24
N LEU A 169 -7.25 -13.65 0.50
CA LEU A 169 -7.05 -12.21 0.23
C LEU A 169 -6.07 -11.52 1.20
N LEU A 170 -5.96 -12.02 2.44
CA LEU A 170 -5.04 -11.47 3.44
C LEU A 170 -3.65 -12.11 3.38
N CYS A 171 -3.50 -13.23 2.68
CA CYS A 171 -2.20 -13.84 2.43
C CYS A 171 -1.50 -13.14 1.26
N PRO A 172 -0.19 -12.84 1.38
CA PRO A 172 0.57 -12.34 0.25
C PRO A 172 0.61 -13.38 -0.87
N THR A 173 0.61 -12.93 -2.12
CA THR A 173 0.72 -13.81 -3.29
C THR A 173 2.03 -14.60 -3.27
N ASP A 174 1.98 -15.89 -3.63
CA ASP A 174 3.16 -16.78 -3.67
C ASP A 174 4.25 -16.33 -4.67
N ASP A 175 3.90 -15.47 -5.63
CA ASP A 175 4.83 -14.85 -6.57
C ASP A 175 5.74 -13.80 -5.91
N TRP A 176 5.37 -13.30 -4.72
CA TRP A 176 6.12 -12.27 -4.00
C TRP A 176 7.50 -12.78 -3.57
N GLY A 177 8.54 -12.15 -4.09
CA GLY A 177 9.95 -12.50 -3.82
C GLY A 177 10.87 -12.05 -4.95
N PRO A 178 12.17 -12.36 -4.91
CA PRO A 178 13.10 -12.08 -6.00
C PRO A 178 12.57 -12.67 -7.32
N ALA A 179 12.69 -11.88 -8.40
CA ALA A 179 12.08 -12.17 -9.70
C ALA A 179 12.61 -13.45 -10.37
N LEU A 180 13.82 -13.90 -9.99
CA LEU A 180 14.41 -15.13 -10.51
C LEU A 180 14.28 -16.27 -9.48
N ALA A 181 13.60 -17.35 -9.86
CA ALA A 181 13.38 -18.52 -9.01
C ALA A 181 14.69 -19.18 -8.52
N VAL A 182 15.77 -19.06 -9.30
CA VAL A 182 17.12 -19.56 -8.93
C VAL A 182 17.64 -18.83 -7.70
N HIS A 183 17.56 -17.50 -7.66
CA HIS A 183 17.94 -16.69 -6.48
C HIS A 183 17.02 -16.96 -5.29
N ARG A 184 15.76 -17.33 -5.54
CA ARG A 184 14.80 -17.72 -4.51
C ARG A 184 15.20 -19.04 -3.83
N ALA A 185 15.62 -20.03 -4.62
CA ALA A 185 16.00 -21.37 -4.14
C ALA A 185 17.40 -21.41 -3.49
N GLU A 186 18.37 -20.66 -4.03
CA GLU A 186 19.75 -20.64 -3.53
C GLU A 186 19.90 -19.89 -2.20
N LEU A 187 19.17 -18.78 -2.03
CA LEU A 187 19.34 -17.90 -0.88
C LEU A 187 18.44 -18.28 0.31
N TYR A 188 17.21 -18.76 0.06
CA TYR A 188 16.22 -19.01 1.13
C TYR A 188 15.28 -20.22 0.87
N PRO A 189 15.77 -21.45 1.04
CA PRO A 189 15.00 -22.67 0.76
C PRO A 189 13.75 -22.89 1.65
N MET A 190 13.69 -22.26 2.81
CA MET A 190 12.65 -22.48 3.83
C MET A 190 11.27 -21.92 3.44
N GLN A 191 11.20 -21.03 2.45
CA GLN A 191 9.94 -20.40 2.02
C GLN A 191 9.29 -21.08 0.82
N ILE A 192 10.02 -21.92 0.08
CA ILE A 192 9.45 -22.72 -1.01
C ILE A 192 8.91 -23.99 -0.38
N PRO A 193 7.58 -24.26 -0.37
CA PRO A 193 7.02 -25.45 0.25
C PRO A 193 7.63 -26.75 -0.32
N GLU A 194 8.05 -26.73 -1.57
CA GLU A 194 8.74 -27.85 -2.23
C GLU A 194 10.19 -28.01 -1.77
N ALA A 195 10.95 -26.91 -1.61
CA ALA A 195 12.33 -26.97 -1.14
C ALA A 195 12.40 -27.28 0.36
N GLN A 196 11.44 -26.77 1.17
CA GLN A 196 11.30 -27.10 2.58
C GLN A 196 11.18 -28.62 2.79
N LYS A 197 10.36 -29.31 1.98
CA LYS A 197 10.21 -30.77 2.03
C LYS A 197 11.49 -31.54 1.70
N LEU A 198 12.36 -30.99 0.86
CA LEU A 198 13.64 -31.58 0.46
C LEU A 198 14.73 -31.42 1.54
N MET A 199 14.64 -30.36 2.36
CA MET A 199 15.65 -30.02 3.37
C MET A 199 15.29 -30.42 4.80
N THR A 200 14.01 -30.63 5.10
CA THR A 200 13.62 -31.30 6.34
C THR A 200 13.96 -32.79 6.21
N PRO A 201 14.89 -33.34 7.01
CA PRO A 201 15.10 -34.78 7.02
C PRO A 201 13.76 -35.46 7.37
N PRO A 202 13.42 -36.60 6.73
CA PRO A 202 12.21 -37.32 7.09
C PRO A 202 12.27 -37.56 8.58
N THR A 203 11.24 -37.11 9.30
CA THR A 203 11.14 -37.35 10.75
C THR A 203 11.24 -38.84 10.93
N ASN A 204 12.40 -39.31 11.40
CA ASN A 204 12.61 -40.71 11.72
C ASN A 204 11.47 -41.09 12.65
N ARG A 205 10.57 -41.96 12.17
CA ARG A 205 9.68 -42.73 13.02
C ARG A 205 10.58 -43.60 13.90
N VAL A 206 11.06 -43.00 14.99
CA VAL A 206 11.77 -43.66 16.08
C VAL A 206 10.85 -44.75 16.60
N TYR A 207 11.28 -46.00 16.39
CA TYR A 207 11.06 -47.17 17.25
C TYR A 207 9.70 -47.31 17.93
N ARG A 208 8.77 -47.99 17.26
CA ARG A 208 7.77 -48.81 17.97
C ARG A 208 7.44 -50.00 17.07
N ASN A 209 8.29 -51.02 17.11
CA ASN A 209 8.03 -52.40 16.68
C ASN A 209 9.09 -53.30 17.31
N THR A 210 9.13 -53.36 18.64
CA THR A 210 9.69 -54.49 19.38
C THR A 210 8.79 -54.74 20.58
N THR A 211 8.28 -55.97 20.64
CA THR A 211 7.34 -56.59 21.59
C THR A 211 5.86 -56.38 21.31
#